data_AF-A0A7S4FYX0-F1
#
_entry.id   AF-A0A7S4FYX0-F1
#
_cell.length_a   1.000
_cell.length_b   1.000
_cell.length_c   1.000
_cell.angle_alpha   90.00
_cell.angle_beta   90.00
_cell.angle_gamma   90.00
#
_symmetry.space_group_name_H-M   'P 1'
#
loop_
_entity.id
_entity.type
_entity.pdbx_description
1 polymer ?
#
loop_
_entity_poly.entity_id
_entity_poly.type
_entity_poly.pdbx_seq_one_letter_code
_entity_poly.pdbx_strand_id
1 'polypeptide(L)'
;VFAHDEEPETPTKVSVLLQKTLKGQSTIPKGPCDSPAASLQEALNALHTQTGVGVERLTLHDAPPILELSDKGQPATLYFLASWRGHEPINEINFDFDATTFADVRFVNMASVVDMKAMKARRRVVVLQAFTVVHPGVTLPNRAAKPQPAPSPAPEPTIADALLVVKIRTGAHLYGLDGPESDTDFKAVFVPSLEDLLLGRAQHSVFHSTAAGSNTRDDVDTEFYSVHKFVEHASEGAAFALDMLHAPADKIVHKHPLWDVLVEHKRHFYTKVFTNAQSFVSGALLRAQAATGCRTKGEACTRLVGKLNSIDPQTRLSDVWDELPQADELQYSEIRSAAHGNQVLRVMVVCEKQLFENVKVCDALDCLKPLQKKLARKVLEWKEISHAVRVAEELVELYKTGTIAFPLQDREEIKAIKFGHRPFPEVEARLKQRLQQIENLSHQCPWPMVVDRSFWDDFLCRQICAFHGIQAPSALSTSNTTVVPVSNS
;
A
#
# COMPACT_ATOMS: atom_id res chain seq x y z
N VAL A 1 4.87 10.76 4.38
CA VAL A 1 6.10 11.57 4.55
C VAL A 1 6.26 12.42 3.29
N PHE A 2 5.80 13.66 3.33
CA PHE A 2 6.04 14.64 2.27
C PHE A 2 7.19 15.52 2.73
N ALA A 3 8.28 15.57 1.97
CA ALA A 3 9.32 16.56 2.16
C ALA A 3 8.98 17.75 1.24
N HIS A 4 8.54 18.86 1.83
CA HIS A 4 8.45 20.13 1.11
C HIS A 4 9.79 20.85 1.17
N ASP A 5 10.16 21.34 -0.01
CA ASP A 5 11.03 22.48 -0.34
C ASP A 5 12.39 22.59 0.35
N GLU A 6 13.40 22.19 -0.43
CA GLU A 6 14.54 22.99 -0.87
C GLU A 6 15.48 21.98 -1.51
N GLU A 7 15.85 22.18 -2.79
CA GLU A 7 16.79 21.31 -3.51
C GLU A 7 18.02 20.98 -2.64
N PRO A 8 18.31 19.69 -2.43
CA PRO A 8 19.66 19.28 -2.11
C PRO A 8 20.14 18.31 -3.19
N GLU A 9 21.26 18.62 -3.82
CA GLU A 9 22.00 17.75 -4.76
C GLU A 9 22.52 16.43 -4.13
N THR A 10 21.98 16.02 -2.97
CA THR A 10 22.29 14.76 -2.29
C THR A 10 21.03 14.17 -1.63
N PRO A 11 20.82 12.84 -1.64
CA PRO A 11 19.64 12.22 -1.05
C PRO A 11 19.55 12.53 0.45
N THR A 12 18.53 13.28 0.83
CA THR A 12 18.27 13.68 2.22
C THR A 12 17.99 12.44 3.06
N LYS A 13 18.94 12.06 3.93
CA LYS A 13 18.79 10.93 4.87
C LYS A 13 17.78 11.29 5.97
N VAL A 14 16.52 10.89 5.81
CA VAL A 14 15.45 11.09 6.81
C VAL A 14 15.66 10.15 8.00
N SER A 15 15.67 10.69 9.22
CA SER A 15 15.68 9.90 10.46
C SER A 15 14.40 10.17 11.26
N VAL A 16 13.82 9.11 11.85
CA VAL A 16 12.58 9.12 12.63
C VAL A 16 12.87 8.81 14.09
N LEU A 17 12.24 9.53 15.01
CA LEU A 17 12.33 9.25 16.44
C LEU A 17 11.50 8.00 16.79
N LEU A 18 12.14 7.00 17.39
CA LEU A 18 11.48 5.78 17.87
C LEU A 18 11.77 5.57 19.35
N GLN A 19 10.78 5.01 20.05
CA GLN A 19 10.90 4.52 21.43
C GLN A 19 10.78 3.00 21.44
N LYS A 20 11.64 2.33 22.19
CA LYS A 20 11.64 0.88 22.38
C LYS A 20 11.07 0.56 23.76
N THR A 21 10.00 -0.20 23.81
CA THR A 21 9.42 -0.66 25.08
C THR A 21 10.34 -1.66 25.77
N LEU A 22 10.16 -1.88 27.09
CA LEU A 22 10.87 -2.93 27.83
C LEU A 22 10.69 -4.35 27.23
N LYS A 23 9.60 -4.59 26.48
CA LYS A 23 9.33 -5.83 25.75
C LYS A 23 10.05 -5.92 24.39
N GLY A 24 10.88 -4.92 24.07
CA GLY A 24 11.70 -4.89 22.86
C GLY A 24 10.99 -4.39 21.60
N GLN A 25 9.73 -3.96 21.68
CA GLN A 25 8.98 -3.43 20.53
C GLN A 25 9.33 -1.95 20.30
N SER A 26 9.73 -1.62 19.07
CA SER A 26 9.96 -0.23 18.64
C SER A 26 8.66 0.37 18.11
N THR A 27 8.32 1.56 18.61
CA THR A 27 7.13 2.33 18.21
C THR A 27 7.49 3.79 18.05
N ILE A 28 6.67 4.52 17.30
CA ILE A 28 6.70 5.98 17.31
C ILE A 28 6.15 6.46 18.67
N PRO A 29 6.68 7.54 19.26
CA PRO A 29 6.09 8.16 20.45
C PRO A 29 4.59 8.38 20.27
N LYS A 30 3.80 7.97 21.27
CA LYS A 30 2.34 7.98 21.17
C LYS A 30 1.64 8.18 22.49
N GLY A 31 0.63 9.04 22.51
CA GLY A 31 -0.15 9.36 23.72
C GLY A 31 -1.65 9.21 23.51
N PRO A 32 -2.43 9.03 24.60
CA PRO A 32 -3.87 9.24 24.57
C PRO A 32 -4.16 10.72 24.25
N CYS A 33 -5.29 10.96 23.60
CA CYS A 33 -5.76 12.30 23.27
C CYS A 33 -7.27 12.34 23.53
N ASP A 34 -7.71 13.23 24.41
CA ASP A 34 -9.08 13.26 24.93
C ASP A 34 -10.06 14.02 24.00
N SER A 35 -9.56 14.71 22.96
CA SER A 35 -10.38 15.46 22.01
C SER A 35 -9.73 15.56 20.62
N PRO A 36 -10.47 15.46 19.50
CA PRO A 36 -9.95 15.80 18.16
C PRO A 36 -9.55 17.28 18.01
N ALA A 37 -10.07 18.14 18.89
CA ALA A 37 -9.70 19.55 19.01
C ALA A 37 -8.59 19.79 20.05
N ALA A 38 -8.02 18.73 20.63
CA ALA A 38 -6.91 18.81 21.56
C ALA A 38 -5.76 19.59 20.95
N SER A 39 -5.23 20.52 21.73
CA SER A 39 -4.25 21.48 21.27
C SER A 39 -2.95 20.78 20.86
N LEU A 40 -2.34 21.24 19.78
CA LEU A 40 -0.97 20.91 19.35
C LEU A 40 0.05 20.87 20.50
N GLN A 41 -0.21 21.68 21.53
CA GLN A 41 0.58 21.77 22.75
C GLN A 41 0.50 20.48 23.61
N GLU A 42 -0.65 19.83 23.68
CA GLU A 42 -0.81 18.54 24.40
C GLU A 42 0.00 17.44 23.72
N ALA A 43 0.08 17.46 22.39
CA ALA A 43 0.88 16.52 21.63
C ALA A 43 2.38 16.66 21.95
N LEU A 44 2.87 17.91 21.91
CA LEU A 44 4.24 18.25 22.26
C LEU A 44 4.57 17.93 23.73
N ASN A 45 3.64 18.19 24.65
CA ASN A 45 3.82 17.85 26.06
C ASN A 45 3.90 16.33 26.27
N ALA A 46 3.04 15.55 25.62
CA ALA A 46 3.08 14.09 25.69
C ALA A 46 4.38 13.51 25.12
N LEU A 47 4.90 14.10 24.03
CA LEU A 47 6.20 13.76 23.49
C LEU A 47 7.30 14.04 24.51
N HIS A 48 7.32 15.25 25.06
CA HIS A 48 8.29 15.66 26.07
C HIS A 48 8.27 14.71 27.28
N THR A 49 7.10 14.35 27.79
CA THR A 49 6.97 13.41 28.91
C THR A 49 7.49 12.01 28.59
N GLN A 50 7.30 11.51 27.36
CA GLN A 50 7.71 10.16 26.98
C GLN A 50 9.19 10.05 26.61
N THR A 51 9.69 11.06 25.89
CA THR A 51 11.01 11.00 25.26
C THR A 51 12.01 11.98 25.87
N GLY A 52 11.60 12.84 26.82
CA GLY A 52 12.45 13.92 27.35
C GLY A 52 12.79 14.99 26.31
N VAL A 53 12.10 15.00 25.16
CA VAL A 53 12.41 15.93 24.07
C VAL A 53 11.90 17.31 24.42
N GLY A 54 12.79 18.28 24.56
CA GLY A 54 12.42 19.68 24.69
C GLY A 54 11.58 20.14 23.49
N VAL A 55 10.36 20.60 23.76
CA VAL A 55 9.40 21.06 22.74
C VAL A 55 9.97 22.21 21.90
N GLU A 56 10.80 23.06 22.52
CA GLU A 56 11.50 24.17 21.90
C GLU A 56 12.50 23.74 20.80
N ARG A 57 12.89 22.46 20.81
CA ARG A 57 13.79 21.87 19.80
C ARG A 57 13.03 21.33 18.59
N LEU A 58 11.73 21.55 18.49
CA LEU A 58 10.89 21.07 17.40
C LEU A 58 10.27 22.24 16.63
N THR A 59 10.21 22.11 15.30
CA THR A 59 9.36 22.94 14.43
C THR A 59 8.24 22.06 13.93
N LEU A 60 7.01 22.38 14.28
CA LEU A 60 5.87 21.69 13.68
C LEU A 60 5.63 22.25 12.29
N HIS A 61 5.26 21.37 11.36
CA HIS A 61 4.83 21.78 10.03
C HIS A 61 3.34 22.14 10.08
N ASP A 62 2.94 23.20 9.38
CA ASP A 62 1.53 23.65 9.26
C ASP A 62 0.64 22.69 8.43
N ALA A 63 1.10 21.45 8.20
CA ALA A 63 0.33 20.43 7.51
C ALA A 63 -0.77 19.87 8.43
N PRO A 64 -1.98 19.61 7.91
CA PRO A 64 -3.03 18.97 8.69
C PRO A 64 -2.57 17.57 9.15
N PRO A 65 -2.95 17.13 10.36
CA PRO A 65 -2.55 15.82 10.86
C PRO A 65 -3.15 14.71 10.00
N ILE A 66 -2.38 13.64 9.77
CA ILE A 66 -2.86 12.48 9.01
C ILE A 66 -3.74 11.65 9.94
N LEU A 67 -5.00 11.43 9.57
CA LEU A 67 -5.93 10.57 10.30
C LEU A 67 -5.90 9.14 9.72
N GLU A 68 -5.50 8.17 10.52
CA GLU A 68 -5.66 6.74 10.24
C GLU A 68 -6.88 6.23 11.01
N LEU A 69 -7.92 5.83 10.27
CA LEU A 69 -9.10 5.19 10.83
C LEU A 69 -8.80 3.70 11.04
N SER A 70 -8.95 3.22 12.27
CA SER A 70 -8.80 1.80 12.60
C SER A 70 -10.11 1.04 12.40
N ASP A 71 -10.03 -0.29 12.23
CA ASP A 71 -11.19 -1.16 12.06
C ASP A 71 -12.19 -1.07 13.23
N LYS A 72 -13.46 -1.41 12.95
CA LYS A 72 -14.62 -1.26 13.86
C LYS A 72 -14.28 -1.48 15.35
N GLY A 73 -14.37 -0.41 16.14
CA GLY A 73 -14.24 -0.42 17.60
C GLY A 73 -12.85 -0.06 18.14
N GLN A 74 -11.89 0.27 17.27
CA GLN A 74 -10.58 0.75 17.68
C GLN A 74 -10.51 2.30 17.62
N PRO A 75 -9.65 2.91 18.45
CA PRO A 75 -9.38 4.35 18.45
C PRO A 75 -8.71 4.82 17.15
N ALA A 76 -9.09 6.00 16.65
CA ALA A 76 -8.47 6.61 15.47
C ALA A 76 -7.10 7.20 15.81
N THR A 77 -6.17 7.20 14.85
CA THR A 77 -4.80 7.69 15.07
C THR A 77 -4.52 8.96 14.27
N LEU A 78 -4.07 10.01 14.95
CA LEU A 78 -3.61 11.25 14.31
C LEU A 78 -2.08 11.28 14.29
N TYR A 79 -1.49 11.56 13.14
CA TYR A 79 -0.05 11.73 13.00
C TYR A 79 0.31 13.20 12.80
N PHE A 80 1.24 13.69 13.62
CA PHE A 80 1.82 15.02 13.48
C PHE A 80 3.26 14.94 12.99
N LEU A 81 3.64 15.91 12.16
CA LEU A 81 4.99 16.02 11.60
C LEU A 81 5.72 17.21 12.23
N ALA A 82 6.86 16.93 12.85
CA ALA A 82 7.77 17.95 13.37
C ALA A 82 9.20 17.74 12.86
N SER A 83 9.95 18.83 12.67
CA SER A 83 11.37 18.82 12.37
C SER A 83 12.22 19.24 13.57
N TRP A 84 13.31 18.53 13.82
CA TRP A 84 14.26 18.87 14.88
C TRP A 84 15.09 20.11 14.54
N ARG A 85 15.28 21.01 15.51
CA ARG A 85 16.07 22.26 15.42
C ARG A 85 17.47 22.16 16.01
N GLY A 86 17.86 21.04 16.62
CA GLY A 86 19.18 20.90 17.24
C GLY A 86 20.31 20.76 16.21
N HIS A 87 21.45 21.38 16.49
CA HIS A 87 22.65 21.37 15.64
C HIS A 87 23.61 20.21 15.94
N GLU A 88 23.36 19.45 17.01
CA GLU A 88 24.20 18.36 17.46
C GLU A 88 24.01 17.08 16.61
N PRO A 89 25.04 16.23 16.48
CA PRO A 89 24.92 14.96 15.79
C PRO A 89 23.84 14.08 16.45
N ILE A 90 22.96 13.50 15.64
CA ILE A 90 21.84 12.67 16.11
C ILE A 90 22.25 11.59 17.13
N ASN A 91 23.41 10.96 16.93
CA ASN A 91 23.88 9.85 17.77
C ASN A 91 24.40 10.32 19.14
N GLU A 92 24.52 11.62 19.35
CA GLU A 92 25.01 12.25 20.58
C GLU A 92 23.86 12.91 21.37
N ILE A 93 22.63 12.84 20.85
CA ILE A 93 21.43 13.33 21.54
C ILE A 93 21.08 12.34 22.65
N ASN A 94 21.20 12.79 23.90
CA ASN A 94 20.69 12.07 25.06
C ASN A 94 19.24 12.46 25.31
N PHE A 95 18.37 11.44 25.38
CA PHE A 95 16.96 11.60 25.69
C PHE A 95 16.73 11.28 27.16
N ASP A 96 16.07 12.18 27.88
CA ASP A 96 15.68 11.99 29.27
C ASP A 96 14.30 11.31 29.34
N PHE A 97 14.26 10.04 28.93
CA PHE A 97 13.03 9.26 28.84
C PHE A 97 12.77 8.46 30.14
N ASP A 98 11.51 8.10 30.38
CA ASP A 98 11.14 7.25 31.50
C ASP A 98 11.65 5.81 31.31
N ALA A 99 12.77 5.49 31.96
CA ALA A 99 13.40 4.18 31.94
C ALA A 99 12.56 3.06 32.60
N THR A 100 11.47 3.41 33.31
CA THR A 100 10.52 2.41 33.85
C THR A 100 9.52 1.92 32.80
N THR A 101 9.34 2.68 31.71
CA THR A 101 8.40 2.37 30.63
C THR A 101 9.12 1.98 29.32
N PHE A 102 10.26 2.62 29.04
CA PHE A 102 11.02 2.43 27.81
C PHE A 102 12.45 1.94 28.08
N ALA A 103 12.96 1.11 27.18
CA ALA A 103 14.34 0.61 27.21
C ALA A 103 15.31 1.51 26.42
N ASP A 104 14.81 2.26 25.44
CA ASP A 104 15.63 3.10 24.55
C ASP A 104 14.73 4.13 23.85
N VAL A 105 15.22 5.34 23.65
CA VAL A 105 14.63 6.36 22.77
C VAL A 105 15.74 6.91 21.90
N ARG A 106 15.55 6.82 20.58
CA ARG A 106 16.58 7.26 19.63
C ARG A 106 16.02 7.59 18.27
N PHE A 107 16.77 8.39 17.54
CA PHE A 107 16.53 8.58 16.11
C PHE A 107 17.08 7.40 15.31
N VAL A 108 16.22 6.83 14.48
CA VAL A 108 16.55 5.74 13.57
C VAL A 108 16.45 6.25 12.15
N ASN A 109 17.48 5.99 11.33
CA ASN A 109 17.44 6.35 9.93
C ASN A 109 16.38 5.47 9.23
N MET A 110 15.50 6.05 8.41
CA MET A 110 14.49 5.28 7.68
C MET A 110 15.11 4.23 6.76
N ALA A 111 16.29 4.50 6.20
CA ALA A 111 17.04 3.50 5.44
C ALA A 111 17.58 2.34 6.32
N SER A 112 17.76 2.54 7.63
CA SER A 112 18.18 1.49 8.56
C SER A 112 17.03 0.63 9.13
N VAL A 113 15.78 0.91 8.75
CA VAL A 113 14.64 -0.01 8.97
C VAL A 113 14.62 -1.13 7.91
N VAL A 114 15.51 -1.05 6.91
CA VAL A 114 15.71 -2.03 5.83
C VAL A 114 17.23 -2.26 5.59
N ASP A 115 17.96 -2.70 6.63
CA ASP A 115 19.35 -3.24 6.65
C ASP A 115 20.55 -2.40 6.07
N MET A 116 21.77 -2.70 6.54
CA MET A 116 22.92 -1.80 6.82
C MET A 116 23.92 -1.40 5.71
N LYS A 117 24.49 -0.16 5.79
CA LYS A 117 25.95 0.18 5.84
C LYS A 117 26.21 1.67 6.16
N ALA A 118 27.39 1.98 6.69
CA ALA A 118 27.68 3.06 7.64
C ALA A 118 28.05 4.48 7.10
N MET A 119 27.88 5.46 8.00
CA MET A 119 28.59 6.75 8.23
C MET A 119 28.29 8.06 7.44
N LYS A 120 28.30 9.14 8.26
CA LYS A 120 28.54 10.60 8.11
C LYS A 120 27.90 11.42 6.98
N ALA A 121 26.97 12.31 7.37
CA ALA A 121 26.83 13.72 6.93
C ALA A 121 25.52 14.32 7.51
N ARG A 122 25.48 15.65 7.66
CA ARG A 122 24.45 16.50 8.30
C ARG A 122 23.01 16.06 7.98
N ARG A 123 22.15 15.92 9.00
CA ARG A 123 20.78 15.37 8.87
C ARG A 123 19.71 16.43 9.20
N ARG A 124 18.67 16.55 8.38
CA ARG A 124 17.35 17.06 8.80
C ARG A 124 16.64 15.89 9.51
N VAL A 125 16.16 16.10 10.74
CA VAL A 125 15.53 15.05 11.55
C VAL A 125 14.03 15.25 11.57
N VAL A 126 13.27 14.17 11.35
CA VAL A 126 11.81 14.19 11.32
C VAL A 126 11.30 13.45 12.54
N VAL A 127 10.62 14.14 13.45
CA VAL A 127 9.89 13.53 14.55
C VAL A 127 8.47 13.27 14.07
N LEU A 128 8.11 11.99 13.96
CA LEU A 128 6.72 11.57 13.83
C LEU A 128 6.19 11.30 15.24
N GLN A 129 4.96 11.72 15.51
CA GLN A 129 4.25 11.34 16.73
C GLN A 129 2.85 10.86 16.33
N ALA A 130 2.41 9.73 16.89
CA ALA A 130 1.13 9.10 16.58
C ALA A 130 0.21 9.17 17.80
N PHE A 131 -1.06 9.54 17.65
CA PHE A 131 -2.02 9.55 18.77
C PHE A 131 -2.99 8.38 18.70
N THR A 132 -3.66 8.08 19.79
CA THR A 132 -4.72 7.07 19.80
C THR A 132 -5.94 7.69 20.48
N VAL A 133 -6.95 8.07 19.70
CA VAL A 133 -8.16 8.77 20.17
C VAL A 133 -9.21 7.74 20.58
N VAL A 134 -9.42 7.57 21.88
CA VAL A 134 -10.49 6.71 22.40
C VAL A 134 -11.76 7.57 22.53
N HIS A 135 -12.73 7.38 21.63
CA HIS A 135 -14.03 8.03 21.77
C HIS A 135 -15.05 7.06 22.38
N PRO A 136 -15.65 7.36 23.55
CA PRO A 136 -16.91 6.76 23.95
C PRO A 136 -18.04 7.55 23.26
N GLY A 137 -18.82 6.91 22.39
CA GLY A 137 -20.18 7.40 22.09
C GLY A 137 -20.49 7.99 20.72
N VAL A 138 -19.66 7.83 19.67
CA VAL A 138 -20.10 8.13 18.29
C VAL A 138 -20.45 6.83 17.56
N THR A 139 -21.74 6.56 17.40
CA THR A 139 -22.23 5.50 16.51
C THR A 139 -22.25 6.07 15.09
N LEU A 140 -21.27 5.69 14.27
CA LEU A 140 -21.30 5.99 12.83
C LEU A 140 -22.42 5.18 12.15
N PRO A 141 -23.12 5.73 11.14
CA PRO A 141 -24.07 4.98 10.35
C PRO A 141 -23.37 3.79 9.69
N ASN A 142 -24.06 2.66 9.76
CA ASN A 142 -23.56 1.33 9.48
C ASN A 142 -22.97 1.22 8.06
N ARG A 143 -21.64 1.23 7.92
CA ARG A 143 -20.99 0.81 6.68
C ARG A 143 -21.10 -0.72 6.58
N ALA A 144 -21.86 -1.13 5.57
CA ALA A 144 -22.13 -2.46 5.02
C ALA A 144 -21.68 -3.68 5.85
N ALA A 145 -22.65 -4.54 6.16
CA ALA A 145 -22.41 -5.89 6.65
C ALA A 145 -21.46 -6.67 5.70
N LYS A 146 -20.76 -7.66 6.26
CA LYS A 146 -20.10 -8.72 5.48
C LYS A 146 -21.08 -9.26 4.42
N PRO A 147 -20.62 -9.62 3.21
CA PRO A 147 -21.50 -10.18 2.20
C PRO A 147 -22.18 -11.43 2.78
N GLN A 148 -23.51 -11.36 2.89
CA GLN A 148 -24.36 -12.54 3.05
C GLN A 148 -24.31 -13.35 1.75
N PRO A 149 -24.58 -14.67 1.79
CA PRO A 149 -24.75 -15.47 0.58
C PRO A 149 -25.88 -14.87 -0.28
N ALA A 150 -25.65 -14.82 -1.59
CA ALA A 150 -26.40 -14.01 -2.54
C ALA A 150 -27.92 -14.30 -2.55
N PRO A 151 -28.78 -13.26 -2.54
CA PRO A 151 -30.09 -13.35 -3.15
C PRO A 151 -29.96 -13.34 -4.68
N SER A 152 -30.97 -13.88 -5.36
CA SER A 152 -31.16 -13.90 -6.83
C SER A 152 -30.66 -12.63 -7.54
N PRO A 153 -30.11 -12.70 -8.78
CA PRO A 153 -29.49 -11.56 -9.47
C PRO A 153 -30.38 -10.32 -9.42
N ALA A 154 -29.91 -9.30 -8.71
CA ALA A 154 -30.59 -8.02 -8.65
C ALA A 154 -30.46 -7.32 -10.01
N PRO A 155 -31.48 -6.58 -10.49
CA PRO A 155 -31.33 -5.74 -11.67
C PRO A 155 -30.19 -4.71 -11.45
N GLU A 156 -29.51 -4.30 -12.52
CA GLU A 156 -28.48 -3.24 -12.45
C GLU A 156 -29.04 -2.05 -11.66
N PRO A 157 -28.27 -1.47 -10.72
CA PRO A 157 -28.75 -0.37 -9.90
C PRO A 157 -29.18 0.79 -10.80
N THR A 158 -30.49 1.05 -10.82
CA THR A 158 -31.00 2.29 -11.41
C THR A 158 -30.65 3.41 -10.43
N ILE A 159 -29.52 4.08 -10.64
CA ILE A 159 -29.19 5.28 -9.87
C ILE A 159 -30.10 6.38 -10.39
N ALA A 160 -31.29 6.53 -9.79
CA ALA A 160 -32.26 7.54 -10.19
C ALA A 160 -31.60 8.93 -10.22
N ASP A 161 -31.79 9.65 -11.33
CA ASP A 161 -31.30 11.01 -11.58
C ASP A 161 -29.77 11.20 -11.60
N ALA A 162 -28.98 10.13 -11.65
CA ALA A 162 -27.54 10.20 -11.89
C ALA A 162 -27.20 10.04 -13.37
N LEU A 163 -26.19 10.80 -13.83
CA LEU A 163 -25.69 10.68 -15.20
C LEU A 163 -24.60 9.62 -15.28
N LEU A 164 -24.83 8.56 -16.05
CA LEU A 164 -23.76 7.66 -16.46
C LEU A 164 -22.87 8.36 -17.49
N VAL A 165 -21.62 8.66 -17.10
CA VAL A 165 -20.63 9.37 -17.92
C VAL A 165 -19.96 8.41 -18.90
N VAL A 166 -19.55 7.24 -18.42
CA VAL A 166 -18.94 6.21 -19.28
C VAL A 166 -19.15 4.83 -18.66
N LYS A 167 -19.24 3.78 -19.47
CA LYS A 167 -19.11 2.38 -19.08
C LYS A 167 -18.13 1.70 -20.03
N ILE A 168 -17.03 1.17 -19.50
CA ILE A 168 -15.92 0.61 -20.28
C ILE A 168 -15.74 -0.85 -19.88
N ARG A 169 -15.61 -1.74 -20.87
CA ARG A 169 -15.19 -3.12 -20.65
C ARG A 169 -13.71 -3.14 -20.29
N THR A 170 -13.40 -3.62 -19.10
CA THR A 170 -12.05 -3.59 -18.50
C THR A 170 -11.51 -5.01 -18.30
N GLY A 171 -10.50 -5.15 -17.45
CA GLY A 171 -9.96 -6.46 -17.10
C GLY A 171 -9.31 -7.17 -18.28
N ALA A 172 -9.37 -8.49 -18.27
CA ALA A 172 -8.67 -9.33 -19.25
C ALA A 172 -9.00 -8.95 -20.71
N HIS A 173 -10.24 -8.56 -20.99
CA HIS A 173 -10.69 -8.18 -22.34
C HIS A 173 -10.19 -6.82 -22.84
N LEU A 174 -9.84 -5.90 -21.94
CA LEU A 174 -9.17 -4.65 -22.29
C LEU A 174 -7.71 -4.91 -22.65
N TYR A 175 -7.04 -5.69 -21.81
CA TYR A 175 -5.61 -5.96 -21.94
C TYR A 175 -5.27 -6.96 -23.07
N GLY A 176 -6.27 -7.68 -23.59
CA GLY A 176 -6.05 -8.84 -24.49
C GLY A 176 -5.52 -10.08 -23.75
N LEU A 177 -5.75 -10.13 -22.44
CA LEU A 177 -5.34 -11.20 -21.53
C LEU A 177 -6.45 -12.24 -21.30
N ASP A 178 -7.57 -12.11 -22.00
CA ASP A 178 -8.72 -13.01 -21.90
C ASP A 178 -8.43 -14.38 -22.54
N GLY A 179 -9.16 -15.36 -22.01
CA GLY A 179 -9.26 -16.73 -22.48
C GLY A 179 -10.70 -17.24 -22.32
N PRO A 180 -10.99 -18.51 -22.67
CA PRO A 180 -12.36 -19.03 -22.72
C PRO A 180 -13.17 -18.91 -21.42
N GLU A 181 -12.47 -18.91 -20.29
CA GLU A 181 -13.06 -18.84 -18.94
C GLU A 181 -12.95 -17.45 -18.30
N SER A 182 -12.64 -16.40 -19.07
CA SER A 182 -12.54 -15.04 -18.50
C SER A 182 -13.92 -14.45 -18.23
N ASP A 183 -14.07 -13.87 -17.04
CA ASP A 183 -15.22 -13.07 -16.63
C ASP A 183 -15.26 -11.72 -17.36
N THR A 184 -16.43 -11.08 -17.32
CA THR A 184 -16.62 -9.76 -17.93
C THR A 184 -16.62 -8.66 -16.88
N ASP A 185 -15.52 -7.93 -16.81
CA ASP A 185 -15.39 -6.75 -15.96
C ASP A 185 -15.81 -5.47 -16.70
N PHE A 186 -16.59 -4.63 -16.02
CA PHE A 186 -16.87 -3.25 -16.41
C PHE A 186 -16.45 -2.28 -15.32
N LYS A 187 -15.97 -1.12 -15.75
CA LYS A 187 -15.87 0.06 -14.88
C LYS A 187 -16.68 1.21 -15.46
N ALA A 188 -17.38 1.92 -14.60
CA ALA A 188 -18.26 3.00 -14.97
C ALA A 188 -17.96 4.25 -14.15
N VAL A 189 -18.15 5.42 -14.77
CA VAL A 189 -18.10 6.72 -14.09
C VAL A 189 -19.47 7.35 -14.18
N PHE A 190 -19.95 7.94 -13.08
CA PHE A 190 -21.24 8.65 -13.05
C PHE A 190 -21.16 9.99 -12.31
N VAL A 191 -22.05 10.92 -12.63
CA VAL A 191 -22.30 12.13 -11.83
C VAL A 191 -23.46 11.83 -10.87
N PRO A 192 -23.27 11.95 -9.54
CA PRO A 192 -24.35 11.75 -8.57
C PRO A 192 -25.52 12.73 -8.80
N SER A 193 -26.70 12.40 -8.25
CA SER A 193 -27.85 13.29 -8.29
C SER A 193 -27.60 14.57 -7.47
N LEU A 194 -28.25 15.67 -7.83
CA LEU A 194 -28.13 16.94 -7.12
C LEU A 194 -28.58 16.79 -5.65
N GLU A 195 -29.65 16.05 -5.40
CA GLU A 195 -30.16 15.79 -4.05
C GLU A 195 -29.09 15.11 -3.18
N ASP A 196 -28.44 14.07 -3.70
CA ASP A 196 -27.40 13.34 -2.95
C ASP A 196 -26.14 14.18 -2.72
N LEU A 197 -25.79 15.05 -3.66
CA LEU A 197 -24.71 16.02 -3.47
C LEU A 197 -25.05 17.02 -2.37
N LEU A 198 -26.26 17.61 -2.40
CA LEU A 198 -26.70 18.61 -1.42
C LEU A 198 -26.87 18.03 -0.01
N LEU A 199 -27.34 16.79 0.10
CA LEU A 199 -27.55 16.11 1.38
C LEU A 199 -26.28 15.41 1.90
N GLY A 200 -25.17 15.44 1.16
CA GLY A 200 -23.93 14.76 1.53
C GLY A 200 -24.06 13.23 1.56
N ARG A 201 -24.97 12.67 0.76
CA ARG A 201 -25.24 11.21 0.67
C ARG A 201 -24.66 10.56 -0.59
N ALA A 202 -24.02 11.35 -1.46
CA ALA A 202 -23.47 10.86 -2.72
C ALA A 202 -22.57 9.63 -2.51
N GLN A 203 -22.92 8.53 -3.18
CA GLN A 203 -22.08 7.35 -3.18
C GLN A 203 -20.86 7.60 -4.08
N HIS A 204 -19.67 7.28 -3.56
CA HIS A 204 -18.42 7.47 -4.29
C HIS A 204 -17.97 6.23 -5.05
N SER A 205 -18.40 5.04 -4.60
CA SER A 205 -18.20 3.79 -5.32
C SER A 205 -19.36 2.82 -5.06
N VAL A 206 -19.75 2.11 -6.10
CA VAL A 206 -20.79 1.06 -6.05
C VAL A 206 -20.26 -0.16 -6.78
N PHE A 207 -20.37 -1.33 -6.17
CA PHE A 207 -20.04 -2.60 -6.81
C PHE A 207 -21.32 -3.36 -7.11
N HIS A 208 -21.45 -3.81 -8.36
CA HIS A 208 -22.52 -4.68 -8.81
C HIS A 208 -21.91 -5.95 -9.40
N SER A 209 -22.37 -7.10 -8.97
CA SER A 209 -21.94 -8.40 -9.48
C SER A 209 -23.17 -9.26 -9.71
N THR A 210 -23.17 -10.00 -10.82
CA THR A 210 -24.17 -11.05 -11.06
C THR A 210 -23.78 -12.39 -10.42
N ALA A 211 -22.58 -12.50 -9.84
CA ALA A 211 -22.08 -13.72 -9.25
C ALA A 211 -22.78 -14.04 -7.92
N ALA A 212 -23.27 -15.28 -7.80
CA ALA A 212 -23.80 -15.82 -6.54
C ALA A 212 -22.73 -16.54 -5.68
N GLY A 213 -21.46 -16.48 -6.10
CA GLY A 213 -20.35 -17.26 -5.53
C GLY A 213 -18.99 -16.91 -6.16
N SER A 214 -18.17 -17.92 -6.50
CA SER A 214 -16.94 -17.69 -7.29
C SER A 214 -17.26 -17.32 -8.73
N ASN A 215 -16.54 -16.34 -9.30
CA ASN A 215 -16.79 -15.86 -10.66
C ASN A 215 -16.69 -16.97 -11.70
N THR A 216 -17.69 -17.01 -12.58
CA THR A 216 -17.83 -17.82 -13.77
C THR A 216 -17.77 -16.92 -15.01
N ARG A 217 -17.62 -17.51 -16.20
CA ARG A 217 -17.59 -16.74 -17.47
C ARG A 217 -18.86 -15.94 -17.76
N ASP A 218 -19.99 -16.36 -17.17
CA ASP A 218 -21.30 -15.73 -17.35
C ASP A 218 -21.53 -14.59 -16.34
N ASP A 219 -20.58 -14.39 -15.41
CA ASP A 219 -20.65 -13.34 -14.41
C ASP A 219 -20.16 -11.99 -14.95
N VAL A 220 -20.92 -10.95 -14.62
CA VAL A 220 -20.67 -9.56 -14.97
C VAL A 220 -20.45 -8.77 -13.70
N ASP A 221 -19.23 -8.27 -13.55
CA ASP A 221 -18.84 -7.39 -12.46
C ASP A 221 -18.76 -5.96 -13.00
N THR A 222 -19.54 -5.04 -12.42
CA THR A 222 -19.49 -3.61 -12.74
C THR A 222 -19.15 -2.79 -11.50
N GLU A 223 -18.02 -2.11 -11.55
CA GLU A 223 -17.64 -1.12 -10.54
C GLU A 223 -17.98 0.29 -11.04
N PHE A 224 -18.86 0.99 -10.32
CA PHE A 224 -19.21 2.38 -10.57
C PHE A 224 -18.42 3.29 -9.64
N TYR A 225 -17.89 4.37 -10.19
CA TYR A 225 -17.19 5.44 -9.47
C TYR A 225 -17.91 6.77 -9.73
N SER A 226 -18.13 7.56 -8.68
CA SER A 226 -18.57 8.94 -8.93
C SER A 226 -17.46 9.71 -9.65
N VAL A 227 -17.82 10.74 -10.43
CA VAL A 227 -16.86 11.55 -11.18
C VAL A 227 -15.78 12.15 -10.26
N HIS A 228 -16.15 12.55 -9.04
CA HIS A 228 -15.24 12.98 -7.99
C HIS A 228 -14.21 11.90 -7.65
N LYS A 229 -14.68 10.67 -7.38
CA LYS A 229 -13.82 9.56 -6.99
C LYS A 229 -12.92 9.09 -8.12
N PHE A 230 -13.43 9.12 -9.35
CA PHE A 230 -12.64 8.84 -10.54
C PHE A 230 -11.50 9.85 -10.72
N VAL A 231 -11.80 11.15 -10.65
CA VAL A 231 -10.79 12.23 -10.74
C VAL A 231 -9.78 12.10 -9.60
N GLU A 232 -10.22 11.77 -8.38
CA GLU A 232 -9.32 11.50 -7.24
C GLU A 232 -8.35 10.35 -7.57
N HIS A 233 -8.86 9.20 -8.00
CA HIS A 233 -8.05 8.03 -8.32
C HIS A 233 -7.11 8.25 -9.51
N ALA A 234 -7.58 8.93 -10.56
CA ALA A 234 -6.75 9.33 -11.68
C ALA A 234 -5.61 10.26 -11.24
N SER A 235 -5.90 11.20 -10.34
CA SER A 235 -4.90 12.13 -9.79
C SER A 235 -3.85 11.45 -8.89
N GLU A 236 -4.20 10.32 -8.27
CA GLU A 236 -3.26 9.50 -7.48
C GLU A 236 -2.48 8.49 -8.34
N GLY A 237 -2.76 8.45 -9.64
CA GLY A 237 -2.15 7.51 -10.56
C GLY A 237 -2.59 6.06 -10.32
N ALA A 238 -3.87 5.83 -9.99
CA ALA A 238 -4.41 4.48 -9.87
C ALA A 238 -4.42 3.80 -11.26
N ALA A 239 -3.86 2.59 -11.35
CA ALA A 239 -3.71 1.88 -12.62
C ALA A 239 -5.03 1.74 -13.39
N PHE A 240 -6.13 1.37 -12.72
CA PHE A 240 -7.42 1.22 -13.38
C PHE A 240 -7.93 2.54 -14.00
N ALA A 241 -7.64 3.69 -13.37
CA ALA A 241 -8.07 4.99 -13.86
C ALA A 241 -7.25 5.39 -15.10
N LEU A 242 -5.94 5.10 -15.09
CA LEU A 242 -5.09 5.24 -16.27
C LEU A 242 -5.59 4.33 -17.41
N ASP A 243 -5.90 3.06 -17.11
CA ASP A 243 -6.44 2.11 -18.09
C ASP A 243 -7.72 2.66 -18.75
N MET A 244 -8.64 3.21 -17.96
CA MET A 244 -9.86 3.83 -18.48
C MET A 244 -9.59 5.06 -19.36
N LEU A 245 -8.69 5.96 -18.96
CA LEU A 245 -8.31 7.16 -19.74
C LEU A 245 -7.65 6.84 -21.10
N HIS A 246 -7.13 5.64 -21.25
CA HIS A 246 -6.47 5.14 -22.45
C HIS A 246 -7.25 4.04 -23.17
N ALA A 247 -8.45 3.69 -22.70
CA ALA A 247 -9.25 2.65 -23.29
C ALA A 247 -9.66 3.00 -24.74
N PRO A 248 -9.54 2.04 -25.68
CA PRO A 248 -9.92 2.27 -27.07
C PRO A 248 -11.45 2.26 -27.22
N ALA A 249 -11.94 2.91 -28.27
CA ALA A 249 -13.38 3.17 -28.47
C ALA A 249 -14.22 1.88 -28.54
N ASP A 250 -13.66 0.78 -29.04
CA ASP A 250 -14.33 -0.53 -29.12
C ASP A 250 -14.57 -1.18 -27.75
N LYS A 251 -13.94 -0.69 -26.68
CA LYS A 251 -14.17 -1.14 -25.31
C LYS A 251 -15.17 -0.27 -24.56
N ILE A 252 -15.57 0.86 -25.13
CA ILE A 252 -16.53 1.78 -24.51
C ILE A 252 -17.94 1.33 -24.90
N VAL A 253 -18.72 0.88 -23.93
CA VAL A 253 -20.10 0.40 -24.12
C VAL A 253 -21.10 1.55 -24.04
N HIS A 254 -20.82 2.53 -23.18
CA HIS A 254 -21.61 3.76 -23.05
C HIS A 254 -20.66 4.94 -22.89
N LYS A 255 -20.99 6.07 -23.52
CA LYS A 255 -20.19 7.30 -23.44
C LYS A 255 -21.07 8.55 -23.53
N HIS A 256 -21.00 9.39 -22.50
CA HIS A 256 -21.51 10.75 -22.50
C HIS A 256 -20.40 11.73 -22.97
N PRO A 257 -20.72 12.86 -23.64
CA PRO A 257 -19.70 13.81 -24.11
C PRO A 257 -18.77 14.37 -23.02
N LEU A 258 -19.22 14.41 -21.76
CA LEU A 258 -18.38 14.74 -20.61
C LEU A 258 -17.12 13.86 -20.52
N TRP A 259 -17.22 12.59 -20.93
CA TRP A 259 -16.05 11.70 -20.97
C TRP A 259 -15.00 12.17 -21.97
N ASP A 260 -15.42 12.64 -23.15
CA ASP A 260 -14.49 13.14 -24.17
C ASP A 260 -13.75 14.38 -23.65
N VAL A 261 -14.46 15.31 -23.01
CA VAL A 261 -13.84 16.48 -22.37
C VAL A 261 -12.86 16.06 -21.27
N LEU A 262 -13.22 15.08 -20.43
CA LEU A 262 -12.31 14.57 -19.41
C LEU A 262 -11.03 13.96 -20.03
N VAL A 263 -11.18 13.15 -21.09
CA VAL A 263 -10.06 12.50 -21.81
C VAL A 263 -9.19 13.52 -22.54
N GLU A 264 -9.75 14.59 -23.10
CA GLU A 264 -9.00 15.71 -23.69
C GLU A 264 -8.05 16.35 -22.66
N HIS A 265 -8.48 16.43 -21.39
CA HIS A 265 -7.68 16.96 -20.30
C HIS A 265 -6.80 15.92 -19.58
N LYS A 266 -6.77 14.66 -20.00
CA LYS A 266 -6.09 13.57 -19.24
C LYS A 266 -4.64 13.82 -18.88
N ARG A 267 -3.92 14.63 -19.67
CA ARG A 267 -2.53 15.02 -19.39
C ARG A 267 -2.37 15.78 -18.07
N HIS A 268 -3.42 16.40 -17.55
CA HIS A 268 -3.43 17.04 -16.24
C HIS A 268 -3.41 16.02 -15.09
N PHE A 269 -3.62 14.73 -15.35
CA PHE A 269 -3.39 13.67 -14.36
C PHE A 269 -1.94 13.16 -14.34
N TYR A 270 -1.12 13.50 -15.35
CA TYR A 270 0.22 12.95 -15.45
C TYR A 270 1.17 13.65 -14.51
N THR A 271 1.92 12.85 -13.76
CA THR A 271 2.96 13.31 -12.86
C THR A 271 4.23 12.54 -13.12
N LYS A 272 5.35 13.03 -12.59
CA LYS A 272 6.60 12.25 -12.56
C LYS A 272 6.45 10.96 -11.76
N VAL A 273 5.46 10.84 -10.87
CA VAL A 273 5.35 9.71 -9.95
C VAL A 273 3.89 9.27 -9.84
N PHE A 274 3.54 8.16 -10.51
CA PHE A 274 2.25 7.49 -10.36
C PHE A 274 2.24 6.61 -9.11
N THR A 275 2.16 7.25 -7.94
CA THR A 275 2.36 6.62 -6.62
C THR A 275 1.56 5.35 -6.44
N ASN A 276 0.25 5.35 -6.77
CA ASN A 276 -0.59 4.16 -6.55
C ASN A 276 -0.17 2.99 -7.46
N ALA A 277 0.07 3.24 -8.75
CA ALA A 277 0.54 2.22 -9.68
C ALA A 277 1.93 1.67 -9.31
N GLN A 278 2.90 2.54 -9.02
CA GLN A 278 4.26 2.12 -8.62
C GLN A 278 4.29 1.38 -7.28
N SER A 279 3.48 1.82 -6.31
CA SER A 279 3.35 1.15 -5.01
C SER A 279 2.68 -0.21 -5.14
N PHE A 280 1.71 -0.35 -6.03
CA PHE A 280 1.11 -1.63 -6.37
C PHE A 280 2.15 -2.61 -6.92
N VAL A 281 2.93 -2.19 -7.93
CA VAL A 281 4.00 -3.02 -8.51
C VAL A 281 5.03 -3.43 -7.46
N SER A 282 5.54 -2.46 -6.69
CA SER A 282 6.55 -2.72 -5.65
C SER A 282 6.02 -3.61 -4.52
N GLY A 283 4.77 -3.39 -4.11
CA GLY A 283 4.12 -4.18 -3.07
C GLY A 283 3.84 -5.62 -3.50
N ALA A 284 3.40 -5.83 -4.75
CA ALA A 284 3.23 -7.17 -5.32
C ALA A 284 4.55 -7.93 -5.39
N LEU A 285 5.62 -7.28 -5.87
CA LEU A 285 6.97 -7.86 -5.89
C LEU A 285 7.43 -8.28 -4.49
N LEU A 286 7.26 -7.41 -3.49
CA LEU A 286 7.64 -7.71 -2.10
C LEU A 286 6.85 -8.89 -1.53
N ARG A 287 5.53 -8.95 -1.78
CA ARG A 287 4.69 -10.09 -1.36
C ARG A 287 5.15 -11.39 -2.01
N ALA A 288 5.49 -11.36 -3.29
CA ALA A 288 5.98 -12.54 -4.00
C ALA A 288 7.37 -12.99 -3.54
N GLN A 289 8.31 -12.07 -3.30
CA GLN A 289 9.60 -12.38 -2.68
C GLN A 289 9.42 -13.00 -1.29
N ALA A 290 8.47 -12.48 -0.51
CA ALA A 290 8.15 -13.06 0.78
C ALA A 290 7.56 -14.47 0.64
N ALA A 291 6.71 -14.72 -0.37
CA ALA A 291 6.16 -16.04 -0.64
C ALA A 291 7.22 -17.05 -1.09
N THR A 292 8.11 -16.68 -2.03
CA THR A 292 9.18 -17.57 -2.49
C THR A 292 10.23 -17.83 -1.42
N GLY A 293 10.63 -16.81 -0.66
CA GLY A 293 11.51 -16.97 0.50
C GLY A 293 10.87 -17.79 1.63
N CYS A 294 9.55 -17.74 1.80
CA CYS A 294 8.85 -18.62 2.75
C CYS A 294 8.69 -20.05 2.24
N ARG A 295 8.66 -20.26 0.92
CA ARG A 295 8.58 -21.59 0.32
C ARG A 295 9.83 -22.40 0.63
N THR A 296 11.03 -21.91 0.32
CA THR A 296 12.27 -22.69 0.56
C THR A 296 12.52 -22.92 2.05
N LYS A 297 12.31 -21.87 2.87
CA LYS A 297 12.32 -21.96 4.34
C LYS A 297 11.26 -22.93 4.87
N GLY A 298 10.08 -22.96 4.26
CA GLY A 298 8.97 -23.85 4.60
C GLY A 298 9.25 -25.30 4.25
N GLU A 299 9.85 -25.57 3.09
CA GLU A 299 10.31 -26.90 2.67
C GLU A 299 11.40 -27.42 3.60
N ALA A 300 12.41 -26.61 3.91
CA ALA A 300 13.48 -26.94 4.86
C ALA A 300 12.92 -27.21 6.27
N CYS A 301 12.03 -26.34 6.77
CA CYS A 301 11.36 -26.52 8.05
C CYS A 301 10.47 -27.78 8.06
N THR A 302 9.79 -28.09 6.96
CA THR A 302 8.96 -29.30 6.83
C THR A 302 9.80 -30.57 6.84
N ARG A 303 10.95 -30.58 6.14
CA ARG A 303 11.89 -31.71 6.20
C ARG A 303 12.42 -31.92 7.61
N LEU A 304 12.81 -30.84 8.29
CA LEU A 304 13.29 -30.89 9.68
C LEU A 304 12.21 -31.41 10.63
N VAL A 305 10.99 -30.86 10.58
CA VAL A 305 9.86 -31.33 11.40
C VAL A 305 9.54 -32.80 11.10
N GLY A 306 9.61 -33.21 9.83
CA GLY A 306 9.44 -34.61 9.42
C GLY A 306 10.46 -35.54 10.06
N LYS A 307 11.76 -35.21 10.00
CA LYS A 307 12.83 -35.97 10.66
C LYS A 307 12.63 -36.01 12.17
N LEU A 308 12.34 -34.87 12.81
CA LEU A 308 12.15 -34.80 14.26
C LEU A 308 10.92 -35.58 14.76
N ASN A 309 9.81 -35.62 14.01
CA ASN A 309 8.64 -36.42 14.38
C ASN A 309 8.92 -37.95 14.35
N SER A 310 9.99 -38.39 13.68
CA SER A 310 10.39 -39.81 13.66
C SER A 310 11.31 -40.22 14.81
N ILE A 311 11.71 -39.26 15.66
CA ILE A 311 12.63 -39.46 16.78
C ILE A 311 11.82 -39.45 18.09
N ASP A 312 12.28 -40.18 19.11
CA ASP A 312 11.66 -40.17 20.44
C ASP A 312 11.61 -38.72 20.99
N PRO A 313 10.42 -38.20 21.37
CA PRO A 313 10.24 -36.85 21.89
C PRO A 313 11.16 -36.47 23.07
N GLN A 314 11.63 -37.46 23.85
CA GLN A 314 12.50 -37.21 25.00
C GLN A 314 14.01 -37.15 24.66
N THR A 315 14.41 -37.55 23.45
CA THR A 315 15.81 -37.47 22.99
C THR A 315 16.27 -36.02 22.91
N ARG A 316 17.55 -35.74 23.22
CA ARG A 316 18.13 -34.40 23.04
C ARG A 316 18.62 -34.22 21.61
N LEU A 317 18.55 -32.99 21.10
CA LEU A 317 19.04 -32.69 19.76
C LEU A 317 20.54 -33.01 19.59
N SER A 318 21.33 -32.93 20.66
CA SER A 318 22.76 -33.26 20.71
C SER A 318 23.05 -34.68 20.24
N ASP A 319 22.13 -35.60 20.54
CA ASP A 319 22.29 -37.04 20.31
C ASP A 319 21.99 -37.41 18.85
N VAL A 320 21.27 -36.54 18.13
CA VAL A 320 20.83 -36.74 16.74
C VAL A 320 21.29 -35.62 15.81
N TRP A 321 22.20 -34.76 16.27
CA TRP A 321 22.56 -33.51 15.60
C TRP A 321 23.11 -33.73 14.19
N ASP A 322 23.96 -34.75 14.04
CA ASP A 322 24.61 -35.07 12.77
C ASP A 322 23.67 -35.76 11.77
N GLU A 323 22.48 -36.21 12.24
CA GLU A 323 21.43 -36.77 11.40
C GLU A 323 20.40 -35.72 10.94
N LEU A 324 20.50 -34.48 11.42
CA LEU A 324 19.57 -33.42 11.05
C LEU A 324 19.80 -32.98 9.59
N PRO A 325 18.73 -32.67 8.83
CA PRO A 325 18.84 -32.33 7.43
C PRO A 325 19.67 -31.06 7.21
N GLN A 326 20.59 -31.10 6.25
CA GLN A 326 21.35 -29.93 5.82
C GLN A 326 20.57 -29.15 4.75
N ALA A 327 20.51 -27.83 4.88
CA ALA A 327 19.94 -26.93 3.90
C ALA A 327 20.49 -25.51 4.10
N ASP A 328 20.59 -24.71 3.04
CA ASP A 328 21.06 -23.32 3.11
C ASP A 328 20.18 -22.45 4.06
N GLU A 329 18.90 -22.81 4.20
CA GLU A 329 17.96 -22.15 5.12
C GLU A 329 18.07 -22.60 6.59
N LEU A 330 18.86 -23.64 6.88
CA LEU A 330 19.12 -24.15 8.23
C LEU A 330 20.56 -23.78 8.59
N GLN A 331 20.73 -22.66 9.30
CA GLN A 331 22.07 -22.17 9.62
C GLN A 331 22.58 -22.84 10.90
N TYR A 332 23.71 -23.54 10.80
CA TYR A 332 24.39 -24.13 11.94
C TYR A 332 25.53 -23.24 12.39
N SER A 333 25.60 -22.96 13.69
CA SER A 333 26.65 -22.15 14.30
C SER A 333 26.97 -22.66 15.71
N GLU A 334 28.11 -22.23 16.23
CA GLU A 334 28.53 -22.54 17.60
C GLU A 334 28.55 -21.27 18.43
N ILE A 335 27.93 -21.31 19.62
CA ILE A 335 27.87 -20.19 20.55
C ILE A 335 28.55 -20.60 21.85
N ARG A 336 29.42 -19.73 22.38
CA ARG A 336 30.02 -19.92 23.71
C ARG A 336 29.07 -19.39 24.78
N SER A 337 28.61 -20.26 25.67
CA SER A 337 27.72 -19.88 26.76
C SER A 337 28.52 -19.51 28.01
N ALA A 338 28.59 -18.21 28.32
CA ALA A 338 29.19 -17.73 29.57
C ALA A 338 28.46 -18.26 30.82
N ALA A 339 27.15 -18.51 30.70
CA ALA A 339 26.31 -19.05 31.78
C ALA A 339 26.56 -20.54 32.07
N HIS A 340 27.18 -21.28 31.14
CA HIS A 340 27.46 -22.72 31.26
C HIS A 340 28.96 -22.99 31.23
N GLY A 341 29.74 -22.21 31.98
CA GLY A 341 31.18 -22.46 32.14
C GLY A 341 31.99 -22.33 30.85
N ASN A 342 31.56 -21.46 29.92
CA ASN A 342 32.23 -21.24 28.63
C ASN A 342 32.20 -22.45 27.68
N GLN A 343 31.26 -23.38 27.89
CA GLN A 343 31.02 -24.48 26.95
C GLN A 343 30.57 -23.96 25.58
N VAL A 344 31.04 -24.65 24.54
CA VAL A 344 30.61 -24.46 23.16
C VAL A 344 29.31 -25.23 22.98
N LEU A 345 28.26 -24.54 22.56
CA LEU A 345 26.96 -25.13 22.23
C LEU A 345 26.68 -24.96 20.74
N ARG A 346 26.28 -26.05 20.09
CA ARG A 346 25.77 -26.03 18.72
C ARG A 346 24.35 -25.47 18.70
N VAL A 347 24.12 -24.56 17.76
CA VAL A 347 22.85 -23.87 17.54
C VAL A 347 22.47 -23.99 16.08
N MET A 348 21.25 -24.44 15.84
CA MET A 348 20.60 -24.42 14.54
C MET A 348 19.58 -23.28 14.51
N VAL A 349 19.71 -22.40 13.52
CA VAL A 349 18.79 -21.29 13.28
C VAL A 349 17.86 -21.66 12.13
N VAL A 350 16.55 -21.67 12.42
CA VAL A 350 15.48 -21.91 11.45
C VAL A 350 14.64 -20.65 11.37
N CYS A 351 14.81 -19.88 10.29
CA CYS A 351 14.26 -18.52 10.19
C CYS A 351 14.72 -17.62 11.36
N GLU A 352 13.81 -17.23 12.24
CA GLU A 352 14.08 -16.40 13.42
C GLU A 352 14.18 -17.23 14.72
N LYS A 353 14.05 -18.57 14.63
CA LYS A 353 14.07 -19.47 15.78
C LYS A 353 15.44 -20.09 15.96
N GLN A 354 15.95 -20.05 17.18
CA GLN A 354 17.20 -20.71 17.57
C GLN A 354 16.88 -21.99 18.34
N LEU A 355 17.46 -23.11 17.90
CA LEU A 355 17.36 -24.41 18.54
C LEU A 355 18.75 -24.81 19.02
N PHE A 356 18.91 -24.98 20.32
CA PHE A 356 20.17 -25.39 20.94
C PHE A 356 20.25 -26.92 21.01
N GLU A 357 21.45 -27.48 20.87
CA GLU A 357 21.65 -28.94 20.90
C GLU A 357 21.19 -29.62 22.19
N ASN A 358 21.19 -28.91 23.32
CA ASN A 358 20.74 -29.47 24.59
C ASN A 358 19.21 -29.55 24.72
N VAL A 359 18.43 -29.00 23.79
CA VAL A 359 16.95 -29.02 23.86
C VAL A 359 16.41 -30.40 23.48
N LYS A 360 15.27 -30.81 24.06
CA LYS A 360 14.59 -32.06 23.70
C LYS A 360 13.86 -31.93 22.36
N VAL A 361 13.67 -33.05 21.67
CA VAL A 361 12.92 -33.10 20.41
C VAL A 361 11.50 -32.55 20.57
N CYS A 362 10.80 -32.83 21.68
CA CYS A 362 9.46 -32.29 21.93
C CYS A 362 9.44 -30.74 21.94
N ASP A 363 10.37 -30.13 22.66
CA ASP A 363 10.45 -28.68 22.81
C ASP A 363 10.84 -28.00 21.47
N ALA A 364 11.71 -28.66 20.71
CA ALA A 364 12.05 -28.22 19.35
C ALA A 364 10.84 -28.28 18.41
N LEU A 365 10.04 -29.36 18.47
CA LEU A 365 8.81 -29.51 17.68
C LEU A 365 7.75 -28.47 18.06
N ASP A 366 7.60 -28.13 19.35
CA ASP A 366 6.66 -27.10 19.82
C ASP A 366 7.04 -25.71 19.29
N CYS A 367 8.33 -25.44 19.10
CA CYS A 367 8.82 -24.23 18.46
C CYS A 367 8.61 -24.23 16.93
N LEU A 368 8.85 -25.38 16.27
CA LEU A 368 8.87 -25.49 14.81
C LEU A 368 7.49 -25.68 14.18
N LYS A 369 6.54 -26.40 14.80
CA LYS A 369 5.20 -26.64 14.24
C LYS A 369 4.41 -25.35 13.98
N PRO A 370 4.39 -24.34 14.88
CA PRO A 370 3.77 -23.05 14.59
C PRO A 370 4.45 -22.30 13.43
N LEU A 371 5.78 -22.37 13.36
CA LEU A 371 6.57 -21.77 12.29
C LEU A 371 6.26 -22.42 10.94
N GLN A 372 6.20 -23.75 10.88
CA GLN A 372 5.82 -24.52 9.70
C GLN A 372 4.44 -24.08 9.17
N LYS A 373 3.45 -23.97 10.05
CA LYS A 373 2.10 -23.49 9.68
C LYS A 373 2.10 -22.05 9.17
N LYS A 374 2.96 -21.18 9.72
CA LYS A 374 3.14 -19.80 9.25
C LYS A 374 3.77 -19.75 7.86
N LEU A 375 4.78 -20.58 7.59
CA LEU A 375 5.49 -20.63 6.32
C LEU A 375 4.63 -21.24 5.19
N ALA A 376 3.79 -22.24 5.52
CA ALA A 376 2.88 -22.87 4.57
C ALA A 376 1.77 -21.95 4.01
N ARG A 377 1.50 -20.81 4.66
CA ARG A 377 0.43 -19.87 4.27
C ARG A 377 0.80 -18.89 3.16
N LYS A 378 2.09 -18.76 2.83
CA LYS A 378 2.55 -17.75 1.87
C LYS A 378 2.84 -18.41 0.52
N VAL A 379 1.79 -18.51 -0.29
CA VAL A 379 1.88 -19.02 -1.67
C VAL A 379 2.11 -17.85 -2.62
N LEU A 380 2.84 -18.11 -3.69
CA LEU A 380 3.05 -17.13 -4.75
C LEU A 380 1.76 -16.96 -5.55
N GLU A 381 1.18 -15.76 -5.50
CA GLU A 381 -0.04 -15.41 -6.26
C GLU A 381 0.32 -14.95 -7.68
N TRP A 382 0.39 -15.89 -8.62
CA TRP A 382 0.76 -15.61 -10.02
C TRP A 382 -0.15 -14.59 -10.72
N LYS A 383 -1.45 -14.55 -10.38
CA LYS A 383 -2.39 -13.56 -10.90
C LYS A 383 -1.96 -12.14 -10.49
N GLU A 384 -1.65 -11.92 -9.22
CA GLU A 384 -1.19 -10.64 -8.71
C GLU A 384 0.13 -10.20 -9.36
N ILE A 385 1.09 -11.13 -9.51
CA ILE A 385 2.37 -10.84 -10.16
C ILE A 385 2.21 -10.52 -11.63
N SER A 386 1.32 -11.21 -12.35
CA SER A 386 1.01 -10.87 -13.74
C SER A 386 0.42 -9.46 -13.87
N HIS A 387 -0.41 -9.03 -12.91
CA HIS A 387 -0.93 -7.67 -12.86
C HIS A 387 0.19 -6.65 -12.58
N ALA A 388 1.14 -6.96 -11.69
CA ALA A 388 2.27 -6.09 -11.43
C ALA A 388 3.15 -5.90 -12.68
N VAL A 389 3.40 -6.97 -13.44
CA VAL A 389 4.15 -6.89 -14.70
C VAL A 389 3.38 -6.04 -15.71
N ARG A 390 2.07 -6.27 -15.87
CA ARG A 390 1.20 -5.45 -16.72
C ARG A 390 1.34 -3.96 -16.40
N VAL A 391 1.11 -3.57 -15.15
CA VAL A 391 1.14 -2.16 -14.71
C VAL A 391 2.54 -1.55 -14.93
N ALA A 392 3.59 -2.34 -14.70
CA ALA A 392 4.95 -1.88 -14.96
C ALA A 392 5.22 -1.61 -16.46
N GLU A 393 4.73 -2.48 -17.35
CA GLU A 393 4.84 -2.27 -18.81
C GLU A 393 4.02 -1.05 -19.27
N GLU A 394 2.79 -0.90 -18.78
CA GLU A 394 1.91 0.25 -19.08
C GLU A 394 2.55 1.57 -18.66
N LEU A 395 3.14 1.64 -17.46
CA LEU A 395 3.86 2.82 -17.02
C LEU A 395 5.07 3.13 -17.91
N VAL A 396 5.87 2.12 -18.28
CA VAL A 396 7.00 2.30 -19.19
C VAL A 396 6.54 2.81 -20.57
N GLU A 397 5.44 2.29 -21.11
CA GLU A 397 4.86 2.76 -22.36
C GLU A 397 4.35 4.20 -22.23
N LEU A 398 3.63 4.51 -21.16
CA LEU A 398 3.09 5.82 -20.88
C LEU A 398 4.20 6.88 -20.82
N TYR A 399 5.28 6.62 -20.09
CA TYR A 399 6.43 7.54 -20.05
C TYR A 399 7.12 7.73 -21.40
N LYS A 400 7.20 6.69 -22.23
CA LYS A 400 7.89 6.74 -23.53
C LYS A 400 7.07 7.41 -24.61
N THR A 401 5.76 7.19 -24.62
CA THR A 401 4.89 7.51 -25.75
C THR A 401 3.82 8.56 -25.41
N GLY A 402 3.60 8.82 -24.13
CA GLY A 402 2.50 9.66 -23.65
C GLY A 402 1.12 8.99 -23.77
N THR A 403 1.06 7.69 -24.06
CA THR A 403 -0.17 6.90 -24.07
C THR A 403 0.08 5.44 -23.66
N ILE A 404 -1.00 4.74 -23.34
CA ILE A 404 -1.03 3.28 -23.22
C ILE A 404 -1.82 2.76 -24.42
N ALA A 405 -1.31 1.72 -25.10
CA ALA A 405 -2.02 1.09 -26.21
C ALA A 405 -2.63 -0.24 -25.76
N PHE A 406 -3.92 -0.43 -26.07
CA PHE A 406 -4.63 -1.68 -25.83
C PHE A 406 -5.09 -2.33 -27.15
N PRO A 407 -5.06 -3.68 -27.26
CA PRO A 407 -4.55 -4.63 -26.27
C PRO A 407 -3.03 -4.53 -26.09
N LEU A 408 -2.52 -5.03 -24.97
CA LEU A 408 -1.10 -4.90 -24.63
C LEU A 408 -0.21 -5.62 -25.64
N GLN A 409 0.93 -5.02 -25.96
CA GLN A 409 1.93 -5.61 -26.85
C GLN A 409 2.52 -6.91 -26.25
N ASP A 410 2.80 -6.92 -24.95
CA ASP A 410 3.44 -8.04 -24.23
C ASP A 410 2.45 -9.08 -23.68
N ARG A 411 1.21 -9.10 -24.20
CA ARG A 411 0.11 -9.91 -23.64
C ARG A 411 0.42 -11.40 -23.51
N GLU A 412 1.13 -12.01 -24.47
CA GLU A 412 1.44 -13.44 -24.44
C GLU A 412 2.39 -13.78 -23.30
N GLU A 413 3.34 -12.89 -23.04
CA GLU A 413 4.29 -13.05 -21.95
C GLU A 413 3.63 -12.81 -20.59
N ILE A 414 2.73 -11.82 -20.50
CA ILE A 414 1.93 -11.59 -19.29
C ILE A 414 1.01 -12.79 -19.00
N LYS A 415 0.42 -13.41 -20.03
CA LYS A 415 -0.34 -14.68 -19.90
C LYS A 415 0.56 -15.81 -19.40
N ALA A 416 1.75 -15.98 -19.96
CA ALA A 416 2.71 -16.99 -19.50
C ALA A 416 3.05 -16.84 -18.02
N ILE A 417 3.22 -15.61 -17.54
CA ILE A 417 3.45 -15.31 -16.12
C ILE A 417 2.20 -15.60 -15.27
N LYS A 418 1.01 -15.19 -15.72
CA LYS A 418 -0.29 -15.44 -15.04
C LYS A 418 -0.52 -16.92 -14.77
N PHE A 419 -0.12 -17.79 -15.71
CA PHE A 419 -0.26 -19.24 -15.59
C PHE A 419 0.98 -19.94 -14.98
N GLY A 420 1.98 -19.18 -14.50
CA GLY A 420 3.15 -19.74 -13.85
C GLY A 420 4.11 -20.50 -14.79
N HIS A 421 4.05 -20.25 -16.10
CA HIS A 421 4.95 -20.84 -17.09
C HIS A 421 6.34 -20.19 -17.14
N ARG A 422 6.60 -19.20 -16.27
CA ARG A 422 7.88 -18.50 -16.14
C ARG A 422 8.47 -18.73 -14.74
N PRO A 423 9.77 -19.03 -14.62
CA PRO A 423 10.44 -19.09 -13.32
C PRO A 423 10.35 -17.74 -12.59
N PHE A 424 9.97 -17.75 -11.32
CA PHE A 424 9.86 -16.51 -10.53
C PHE A 424 11.14 -15.65 -10.53
N PRO A 425 12.37 -16.19 -10.45
CA PRO A 425 13.58 -15.37 -10.51
C PRO A 425 13.69 -14.51 -11.79
N GLU A 426 13.22 -15.02 -12.94
CA GLU A 426 13.19 -14.27 -14.20
C GLU A 426 12.15 -13.14 -14.14
N VAL A 427 10.96 -13.43 -13.60
CA VAL A 427 9.89 -12.43 -13.43
C VAL A 427 10.30 -11.34 -12.43
N GLU A 428 10.96 -11.72 -11.34
CA GLU A 428 11.53 -10.80 -10.36
C GLU A 428 12.59 -9.88 -10.98
N ALA A 429 13.52 -10.44 -11.75
CA ALA A 429 14.54 -9.65 -12.44
C ALA A 429 13.91 -8.64 -13.41
N ARG A 430 12.89 -9.07 -14.18
CA ARG A 430 12.13 -8.18 -15.07
C ARG A 430 11.43 -7.06 -14.32
N LEU A 431 10.72 -7.35 -13.22
CA LEU A 431 10.03 -6.33 -12.43
C LEU A 431 11.02 -5.31 -11.84
N LYS A 432 12.16 -5.75 -11.30
CA LYS A 432 13.21 -4.85 -10.81
C LYS A 432 13.77 -3.97 -11.93
N GLN A 433 14.03 -4.55 -13.10
CA GLN A 433 14.47 -3.80 -14.27
C GLN A 433 13.44 -2.74 -14.68
N ARG A 434 12.15 -3.10 -14.70
CA ARG A 434 11.07 -2.16 -15.06
C ARG A 434 10.88 -1.05 -14.03
N LEU A 435 10.96 -1.36 -12.74
CA LEU A 435 10.94 -0.34 -11.68
C LEU A 435 12.09 0.66 -11.83
N GLN A 436 13.31 0.18 -12.10
CA GLN A 436 14.46 1.06 -12.36
C GLN A 436 14.25 1.90 -13.63
N GLN A 437 13.69 1.30 -14.69
CA GLN A 437 13.39 2.01 -15.92
C GLN A 437 12.33 3.11 -15.70
N ILE A 438 11.29 2.82 -14.93
CA ILE A 438 10.25 3.77 -14.54
C ILE A 438 10.86 4.94 -13.75
N GLU A 439 11.73 4.66 -12.77
CA GLU A 439 12.44 5.69 -12.02
C GLU A 439 13.28 6.58 -12.95
N ASN A 440 14.08 5.98 -13.83
CA ASN A 440 14.90 6.75 -14.79
C ASN A 440 14.05 7.62 -15.73
N LEU A 441 12.94 7.09 -16.24
CA LEU A 441 12.01 7.81 -17.11
C LEU A 441 11.30 8.94 -16.36
N SER A 442 10.94 8.74 -15.08
CA SER A 442 10.33 9.78 -14.25
C SER A 442 11.19 11.03 -14.13
N HIS A 443 12.50 10.86 -14.01
CA HIS A 443 13.45 11.97 -13.93
C HIS A 443 13.56 12.76 -15.23
N GLN A 444 13.37 12.09 -16.37
CA GLN A 444 13.53 12.67 -17.71
C GLN A 444 12.24 13.27 -18.27
N CYS A 445 11.07 12.88 -17.75
CA CYS A 445 9.80 13.35 -18.27
C CYS A 445 9.53 14.82 -17.88
N PRO A 446 8.83 15.60 -18.73
CA PRO A 446 8.52 17.01 -18.48
C PRO A 446 7.29 17.21 -17.57
N TRP A 447 6.74 16.13 -17.00
CA TRP A 447 5.50 16.18 -16.21
C TRP A 447 5.73 16.81 -14.83
N PRO A 448 4.69 17.39 -14.21
CA PRO A 448 4.79 17.97 -12.87
C PRO A 448 5.01 16.90 -11.80
N MET A 449 5.53 17.29 -10.64
CA MET A 449 5.68 16.38 -9.49
C MET A 449 4.33 15.99 -8.87
N VAL A 450 3.35 16.88 -8.93
CA VAL A 450 2.02 16.72 -8.35
C VAL A 450 0.96 17.14 -9.37
N VAL A 451 -0.22 16.51 -9.27
CA VAL A 451 -1.39 16.90 -10.07
C VAL A 451 -1.91 18.25 -9.60
N ASP A 452 -2.29 19.11 -10.54
CA ASP A 452 -2.99 20.36 -10.25
C ASP A 452 -4.42 20.05 -9.77
N ARG A 453 -4.59 19.98 -8.44
CA ARG A 453 -5.89 19.73 -7.82
C ARG A 453 -6.86 20.88 -8.05
N SER A 454 -6.37 22.12 -8.10
CA SER A 454 -7.22 23.29 -8.32
C SER A 454 -7.87 23.26 -9.71
N PHE A 455 -7.12 22.83 -10.73
CA PHE A 455 -7.67 22.60 -12.07
C PHE A 455 -8.81 21.58 -12.04
N TRP A 456 -8.62 20.45 -11.36
CA TRP A 456 -9.62 19.39 -11.31
C TRP A 456 -10.84 19.73 -10.45
N ASP A 457 -10.67 20.46 -9.36
CA ASP A 457 -11.77 20.96 -8.53
C ASP A 457 -12.63 21.95 -9.35
N ASP A 458 -11.99 22.88 -10.06
CA ASP A 458 -12.63 23.80 -11.00
C ASP A 458 -13.37 23.06 -12.12
N PHE A 459 -12.73 22.05 -12.71
CA PHE A 459 -13.29 21.21 -13.75
C PHE A 459 -14.56 20.53 -13.25
N LEU A 460 -14.47 19.83 -12.11
CA LEU A 460 -15.60 19.13 -11.49
C LEU A 460 -16.75 20.09 -11.21
N CYS A 461 -16.47 21.24 -10.58
CA CYS A 461 -17.48 22.24 -10.25
C CYS A 461 -18.24 22.69 -11.51
N ARG A 462 -17.52 23.04 -12.59
CA ARG A 462 -18.14 23.49 -13.84
C ARG A 462 -18.99 22.41 -14.49
N GLN A 463 -18.46 21.19 -14.61
CA GLN A 463 -19.15 20.12 -15.32
C GLN A 463 -20.37 19.62 -14.54
N ILE A 464 -20.30 19.57 -13.21
CA ILE A 464 -21.43 19.20 -12.35
C ILE A 464 -22.49 20.30 -12.34
N CYS A 465 -22.10 21.57 -12.22
CA CYS A 465 -23.03 22.69 -12.33
C CYS A 465 -23.74 22.69 -13.69
N ALA A 466 -22.99 22.51 -14.78
CA ALA A 466 -23.56 22.45 -16.13
C ALA A 466 -24.55 21.29 -16.26
N PHE A 467 -24.19 20.09 -15.78
CA PHE A 467 -25.08 18.93 -15.81
C PHE A 467 -26.41 19.17 -15.07
N HIS A 468 -26.37 19.80 -13.90
CA HIS A 468 -27.57 20.10 -13.11
C HIS A 468 -28.27 21.42 -13.49
N GLY A 469 -27.79 22.14 -14.53
CA GLY A 469 -28.37 23.42 -14.94
C GLY A 469 -28.17 24.56 -13.92
N ILE A 470 -27.13 24.49 -13.10
CA ILE A 470 -26.78 25.48 -12.07
C ILE A 470 -25.73 26.44 -12.65
N GLN A 471 -25.88 27.72 -12.36
CA GLN A 471 -24.86 28.71 -12.69
C GLN A 471 -23.61 28.51 -11.82
N ALA A 472 -22.47 28.24 -12.46
CA ALA A 472 -21.20 28.09 -11.75
C ALA A 472 -20.76 29.41 -11.07
N PRO A 473 -20.05 29.35 -9.93
CA PRO A 473 -19.53 30.54 -9.24
C PRO A 473 -18.68 31.45 -10.15
N SER A 474 -18.92 32.76 -10.07
CA SER A 474 -18.26 33.79 -10.91
C SER A 474 -16.73 33.84 -10.79
N ALA A 475 -16.17 33.30 -9.69
CA ALA A 475 -14.74 33.26 -9.42
C ALA A 475 -13.97 32.21 -10.25
N LEU A 476 -14.65 31.29 -10.93
CA LEU A 476 -14.05 30.23 -11.75
C LEU A 476 -13.64 30.73 -13.16
N SER A 477 -13.62 32.04 -13.44
CA SER A 477 -13.61 32.59 -14.81
C SER A 477 -12.27 32.55 -15.56
N THR A 478 -11.20 31.93 -15.05
CA THR A 478 -9.86 32.01 -15.66
C THR A 478 -9.35 30.73 -16.34
N SER A 479 -10.04 29.60 -16.27
CA SER A 479 -9.59 28.36 -16.94
C SER A 479 -10.32 28.10 -18.27
N ASN A 480 -9.56 27.77 -19.32
CA ASN A 480 -10.02 27.46 -20.69
C ASN A 480 -10.78 26.11 -20.81
N THR A 481 -11.56 25.73 -19.81
CA THR A 481 -12.29 24.45 -19.82
C THR A 481 -13.62 24.60 -20.56
N THR A 482 -13.77 23.87 -21.67
CA THR A 482 -15.02 23.83 -22.45
C THR A 482 -16.15 23.21 -21.62
N VAL A 483 -17.28 23.89 -21.50
CA VAL A 483 -18.49 23.38 -20.83
C VAL A 483 -19.32 22.62 -21.85
N VAL A 484 -19.68 21.37 -21.54
CA VAL A 484 -20.61 20.59 -22.37
C VAL A 484 -22.04 21.11 -22.14
N PRO A 485 -22.76 21.60 -23.17
CA PRO A 485 -24.16 21.98 -23.01
C PRO A 485 -25.03 20.74 -22.74
N VAL A 486 -26.03 20.89 -21.88
CA VAL A 486 -27.02 19.84 -21.62
C VAL A 486 -27.81 19.61 -22.90
N SER A 487 -27.62 18.46 -23.54
CA SER A 487 -28.53 17.99 -24.58
C SER A 487 -29.63 17.19 -23.90
N ASN A 488 -30.85 17.72 -23.91
CA ASN A 488 -32.04 16.99 -23.52
C ASN A 488 -32.26 15.85 -24.54
N SER A 489 -31.97 14.62 -24.14
CA SER A 489 -32.44 13.41 -24.82
C SER A 489 -33.18 12.53 -23.83
#